data_AF-A0A938ZH36-F1
#
_entry.id   AF-A0A938ZH36-F1
#
_cell.length_a   1.000
_cell.length_b   1.000
_cell.length_c   1.000
_cell.angle_alpha   90.00
_cell.angle_beta   90.00
_cell.angle_gamma   90.00
#
_symmetry.space_group_name_H-M   'P 1'
#
loop_
_entity.id
_entity.type
_entity.pdbx_description
1 polymer ?
#
loop_
_entity_poly.entity_id
_entity_poly.type
_entity_poly.pdbx_seq_one_letter_code
_entity_poly.pdbx_strand_id
1 'polypeptide(L)' 'MPAIEQPRIAQLVRETRQRLKLTQVKLAMILGVCFHTINRWENRHTQPSPLAMKQIAELLQQMGEPGESLLAKYF' A
#
# COMPACT_ATOMS: atom_id res chain seq x y z
N MET A 1 11.54 -0.20 -13.88
CA MET A 1 10.44 0.49 -13.19
C MET A 1 11.00 1.73 -12.52
N PRO A 2 10.43 2.93 -12.71
CA PRO A 2 10.93 4.14 -12.07
C PRO A 2 10.78 4.00 -10.54
N ALA A 3 11.77 4.46 -9.79
CA ALA A 3 11.75 4.42 -8.34
C ALA A 3 10.71 5.43 -7.83
N ILE A 4 9.53 4.95 -7.45
CA ILE A 4 8.51 5.77 -6.77
C ILE A 4 9.13 6.28 -5.47
N GLU A 5 9.13 7.60 -5.26
CA GLU A 5 9.73 8.22 -4.07
C GLU A 5 9.07 7.67 -2.78
N GLN A 6 9.88 7.32 -1.77
CA GLN A 6 9.41 6.77 -0.48
C GLN A 6 8.22 7.49 0.16
N PRO A 7 8.15 8.85 0.21
CA PRO A 7 7.00 9.54 0.78
C PRO A 7 5.68 9.24 0.06
N ARG A 8 5.72 8.97 -1.24
CA ARG A 8 4.52 8.64 -2.04
C ARG A 8 3.99 7.25 -1.69
N ILE A 9 4.87 6.29 -1.46
CA ILE A 9 4.49 4.92 -1.11
C ILE A 9 3.85 4.85 0.28
N ALA A 10 4.39 5.57 1.26
CA ALA A 10 3.80 5.64 2.60
C ALA A 10 2.37 6.21 2.56
N GLN A 11 2.14 7.24 1.74
CA GLN A 11 0.81 7.81 1.53
C GLN A 11 -0.11 6.82 0.82
N LEU A 12 0.37 6.13 -0.23
CA LEU A 12 -0.40 5.11 -0.93
C LEU A 12 -0.93 4.03 0.03
N VAL A 13 -0.05 3.45 0.86
CA VAL A 13 -0.42 2.40 1.82
C VAL A 13 -1.47 2.92 2.81
N ARG A 14 -1.28 4.13 3.33
CA ARG A 14 -2.20 4.76 4.28
C ARG A 14 -3.56 5.10 3.66
N GLU A 15 -3.59 5.67 2.46
CA GLU A 15 -4.83 5.99 1.74
C GLU A 15 -5.60 4.73 1.37
N THR A 16 -4.91 3.69 0.88
CA THR A 16 -5.49 2.37 0.59
C THR A 16 -6.19 1.82 1.84
N ARG A 17 -5.49 1.83 2.98
CA ARG A 17 -6.03 1.36 4.26
C ARG A 17 -7.27 2.15 4.68
N GLN A 18 -7.24 3.47 4.56
CA GLN A 18 -8.33 4.35 4.96
C GLN A 18 -9.56 4.17 4.07
N ARG A 19 -9.39 4.06 2.74
CA ARG A 19 -10.50 3.81 1.80
C ARG A 19 -11.19 2.47 2.07
N LEU A 20 -10.42 1.45 2.40
CA LEU A 20 -10.94 0.13 2.79
C LEU A 20 -11.45 0.06 4.24
N LYS A 21 -11.31 1.13 5.03
CA LYS A 21 -11.65 1.17 6.46
C LYS A 21 -10.98 0.05 7.28
N LEU A 22 -9.73 -0.28 6.93
CA LEU A 22 -8.97 -1.33 7.58
C LEU A 22 -8.07 -0.80 8.70
N THR A 23 -7.78 -1.68 9.66
CA THR A 23 -6.66 -1.46 10.58
C THR A 23 -5.35 -1.86 9.90
N GLN A 24 -4.22 -1.38 10.41
CA GLN A 24 -2.91 -1.79 9.91
C GLN A 24 -2.72 -3.32 9.99
N VAL A 25 -3.28 -3.94 11.03
CA VAL A 25 -3.25 -5.41 11.22
C VAL A 25 -4.06 -6.12 10.13
N LYS A 26 -5.28 -5.65 9.82
CA LYS A 26 -6.09 -6.25 8.75
C LYS A 26 -5.45 -6.10 7.38
N LEU A 27 -4.87 -4.93 7.09
CA LEU A 27 -4.13 -4.72 5.84
C LEU A 27 -2.90 -5.63 5.75
N ALA A 28 -2.18 -5.81 6.87
CA ALA A 28 -1.05 -6.71 6.95
C ALA A 28 -1.44 -8.16 6.62
N MET A 29 -2.57 -8.65 7.17
CA MET A 29 -3.09 -9.98 6.85
C MET A 29 -3.40 -10.15 5.36
N ILE A 30 -4.05 -9.15 4.74
CA ILE A 30 -4.39 -9.19 3.31
C ILE A 30 -3.13 -9.23 2.44
N LEU A 31 -2.10 -8.44 2.80
CA LEU A 31 -0.84 -8.39 2.06
C LEU A 31 0.13 -9.53 2.44
N GLY A 32 -0.23 -10.41 3.38
CA GLY A 32 0.62 -11.51 3.84
C GLY A 32 1.89 -11.04 4.55
N VAL A 33 1.87 -9.87 5.18
CA VAL A 33 3.00 -9.30 5.95
C VAL A 33 2.62 -9.13 7.41
N CYS A 34 3.60 -8.84 8.27
CA CYS A 34 3.32 -8.55 9.68
C CYS A 34 2.91 -7.08 9.87
N PHE A 35 2.20 -6.80 10.97
CA PHE A 35 1.78 -5.45 11.34
C PHE A 35 2.96 -4.44 11.37
N HIS A 36 4.11 -4.86 11.90
CA HIS A 36 5.30 -4.01 11.99
C HIS A 36 5.79 -3.53 10.62
N THR A 37 5.62 -4.34 9.57
CA THR A 37 5.97 -3.98 8.20
C THR A 37 5.10 -2.85 7.68
N ILE A 38 3.76 -2.96 7.83
CA ILE A 38 2.83 -1.88 7.46
C ILE A 38 3.13 -0.61 8.25
N ASN A 39 3.36 -0.74 9.56
CA ASN A 39 3.68 0.41 10.40
C ASN A 39 4.97 1.13 9.96
N ARG A 40 6.02 0.39 9.55
CA ARG A 40 7.25 0.99 9.03
C ARG A 40 7.04 1.67 7.68
N TRP A 41 6.21 1.10 6.80
CA TRP A 41 5.87 1.71 5.51
C TRP A 41 5.09 3.01 5.69
N GLU A 42 4.02 3.01 6.50
CA GLU A 42 3.20 4.21 6.73
C GLU A 42 3.99 5.34 7.41
N ASN A 43 5.01 5.02 8.22
CA ASN A 43 5.89 5.98 8.87
C ASN A 43 7.16 6.33 8.08
N ARG A 44 7.29 5.88 6.82
CA ARG A 44 8.45 6.15 5.93
C ARG A 44 9.79 5.62 6.45
N HIS A 45 9.78 4.60 7.32
CA HIS A 45 11.01 3.99 7.83
C HIS A 45 11.63 2.99 6.85
N THR A 46 10.80 2.34 6.04
CA THR A 46 11.24 1.36 5.03
C THR A 46 10.32 1.42 3.81
N GLN A 47 10.82 0.99 2.66
CA GLN A 47 10.00 0.81 1.46
C GLN A 47 9.51 -0.64 1.34
N PRO A 48 8.35 -0.89 0.71
CA PRO A 48 7.93 -2.23 0.33
C PRO A 48 8.91 -2.83 -0.68
N SER A 49 9.11 -4.14 -0.62
CA SER A 49 9.85 -4.87 -1.65
C SER A 49 9.08 -4.84 -2.99
N PRO A 50 9.73 -5.14 -4.13
CA PRO A 50 9.03 -5.25 -5.41
C PRO A 50 7.85 -6.23 -5.38
N LEU A 51 7.98 -7.32 -4.63
CA LEU A 51 6.89 -8.28 -4.41
C LEU A 51 5.72 -7.64 -3.64
N ALA A 52 6.01 -6.95 -2.55
CA ALA A 52 4.99 -6.25 -1.77
C ALA A 52 4.31 -5.14 -2.58
N MET A 53 5.06 -4.42 -3.42
CA MET A 53 4.48 -3.43 -4.35
C MET A 53 3.53 -4.08 -5.35
N LYS A 54 3.86 -5.27 -5.87
CA LYS A 54 2.97 -6.04 -6.74
C LYS A 54 1.68 -6.43 -6.02
N GLN A 55 1.77 -6.91 -4.78
CA GLN A 55 0.60 -7.25 -3.96
C GLN A 55 -0.28 -6.04 -3.67
N ILE A 56 0.32 -4.87 -3.40
CA ILE A 56 -0.41 -3.61 -3.23
C ILE A 56 -1.14 -3.24 -4.52
N ALA A 57 -0.46 -3.31 -5.67
CA ALA A 57 -1.08 -3.02 -6.96
C ALA A 57 -2.24 -3.98 -7.30
N GLU A 58 -2.08 -5.27 -7.03
CA GLU A 58 -3.14 -6.28 -7.18
C GLU A 58 -4.33 -5.99 -6.27
N LEU A 59 -4.08 -5.63 -5.00
CA LEU A 59 -5.13 -5.22 -4.07
C LEU A 59 -5.90 -4.01 -4.61
N LEU A 60 -5.20 -3.00 -5.14
CA LEU A 60 -5.85 -1.81 -5.72
C LEU A 60 -6.71 -2.17 -6.93
N GLN A 61 -6.26 -3.06 -7.82
CA GLN A 61 -7.08 -3.51 -8.95
C GLN A 61 -8.37 -4.22 -8.48
N GLN A 62 -8.30 -4.97 -7.38
CA GLN A 62 -9.47 -5.65 -6.80
C GLN A 62 -10.48 -4.70 -6.13
N MET A 63 -10.06 -3.47 -5.80
CA MET A 63 -10.93 -2.48 -5.16
C MET A 63 -11.93 -1.82 -6.11
N GLY A 64 -11.74 -1.92 -7.44
CA GLY A 64 -12.53 -1.20 -8.44
C GLY A 64 -12.20 0.30 -8.46
N GLU A 65 -13.21 1.14 -8.72
CA GLU A 65 -13.09 2.61 -8.85
C GLU A 65 -12.18 3.30 -7.80
N PRO A 66 -12.29 3.01 -6.49
CA PRO A 66 -11.41 3.64 -5.48
C PRO A 66 -9.94 3.23 -5.62
N GLY A 67 -9.66 2.06 -6.17
CA GLY A 67 -8.31 1.56 -6.39
C GLY A 67 -7.70 2.09 -7.69
N GLU A 68 -8.49 2.22 -8.76
CA GLU A 68 -8.05 2.84 -10.02
C GLU A 68 -7.60 4.30 -9.81
N SER A 69 -8.34 5.06 -9.00
CA SER A 69 -7.95 6.42 -8.59
C SER A 69 -6.60 6.46 -7.86
N LEU A 70 -6.28 5.43 -7.05
CA LEU A 70 -5.00 5.35 -6.35
C LEU A 70 -3.87 4.90 -7.27
N LEU A 71 -4.15 3.97 -8.19
CA LEU A 71 -3.19 3.55 -9.21
C LEU A 71 -2.75 4.74 -10.04
N ALA A 72 -3.69 5.52 -10.60
CA ALA A 72 -3.37 6.70 -11.42
C ALA A 72 -2.62 7.81 -10.66
N LYS A 73 -2.76 7.88 -9.33
CA LYS A 73 -2.11 8.90 -8.50
C LYS A 73 -0.68 8.53 -8.09
N TYR A 74 -0.39 7.24 -7.94
CA TYR A 74 0.85 6.76 -7.31
C TYR A 74 1.73 5.87 -8.21
N PHE A 75 1.20 5.35 -9.31
CA PHE A 75 1.92 4.57 -10.32
C PHE A 75 1.98 5.34 -11.64
#